data_AF-A0A7L7L5L8-F1
#
_entry.id   AF-A0A7L7L5L8-F1
#
_cell.length_a   1.000
_cell.length_b   1.000
_cell.length_c   1.000
_cell.angle_alpha   90.00
_cell.angle_beta   90.00
_cell.angle_gamma   90.00
#
_symmetry.space_group_name_H-M   'P 1'
#
loop_
_entity.id
_entity.type
_entity.pdbx_description
1 polymer ?
#
loop_
_entity_poly.entity_id
_entity_poly.type
_entity_poly.pdbx_seq_one_letter_code
_entity_poly.pdbx_strand_id
1 'polypeptide(L)'
;MQLQGTWTKDSEGYMDFSSSQLQRLYESITDAYHDVYNRYLEELDDEEDAHYQAVAEGYEMVNDYKAINDQEEFATTYYTPAYVLDIWYEIDPDTQKRMYDQGFIRVSSKTSETA
;
A
#
# COMPACT_ATOMS: atom_id res chain seq x y z
N MET A 1 -11.06 12.31 -1.35
CA MET A 1 -10.33 12.20 -2.64
C MET A 1 -9.98 10.74 -2.86
N GLN A 2 -10.20 10.22 -4.07
CA GLN A 2 -9.81 8.86 -4.45
C GLN A 2 -9.10 8.91 -5.80
N LEU A 3 -7.96 8.25 -5.90
CA LEU A 3 -7.15 8.13 -7.11
C LEU A 3 -6.89 6.65 -7.37
N GLN A 4 -6.96 6.23 -8.62
CA GLN A 4 -6.69 4.85 -9.03
C GLN A 4 -5.92 4.86 -10.34
N GLY A 5 -5.07 3.86 -10.54
CA GLY A 5 -4.30 3.69 -11.76
C GLY A 5 -3.60 2.35 -11.80
N THR A 6 -2.56 2.28 -12.63
CA THR A 6 -1.73 1.08 -12.78
C THR A 6 -0.30 1.37 -12.36
N TRP A 7 0.42 0.30 -12.05
CA TRP A 7 1.85 0.32 -11.87
C TRP A 7 2.48 -0.80 -12.70
N THR A 8 3.71 -0.58 -13.16
CA THR A 8 4.55 -1.61 -13.79
C THR A 8 5.92 -1.59 -13.14
N LYS A 9 6.63 -2.71 -13.20
CA LYS A 9 7.97 -2.87 -12.66
C LYS A 9 8.91 -3.26 -13.78
N ASP A 10 10.00 -2.51 -13.93
CA ASP A 10 11.00 -2.79 -14.94
C ASP A 10 11.96 -3.94 -14.55
N SER A 11 12.92 -4.24 -15.42
CA SER A 11 13.90 -5.30 -15.19
C SER A 11 14.89 -5.01 -14.05
N GLU A 12 15.04 -3.75 -13.66
CA GLU A 12 15.91 -3.32 -12.56
C GLU A 12 15.15 -3.27 -11.22
N GLY A 13 13.82 -3.42 -11.25
CA GLY A 13 12.95 -3.44 -10.09
C GLY A 13 12.31 -2.08 -9.77
N TYR A 14 12.49 -1.07 -10.62
CA TYR A 14 11.85 0.24 -10.42
C TYR A 14 10.39 0.18 -10.83
N MET A 15 9.55 0.86 -10.05
CA MET A 15 8.12 0.95 -10.30
C MET A 15 7.79 2.24 -11.05
N ASP A 16 7.12 2.10 -12.19
CA ASP A 16 6.51 3.20 -12.94
C ASP A 16 4.99 3.20 -12.69
N PHE A 17 4.39 4.39 -12.66
CA PHE A 17 2.97 4.56 -12.34
C PHE A 17 2.26 5.30 -13.46
N SER A 18 0.98 4.99 -13.66
CA SER A 18 0.14 5.63 -14.69
C SER A 18 -0.01 7.15 -14.54
N SER A 19 0.40 7.72 -13.40
CA SER A 19 0.57 9.16 -13.24
C SER A 19 1.65 9.49 -12.21
N SER A 20 2.33 10.63 -12.39
CA SER A 20 3.29 11.14 -11.42
C SER A 20 2.67 11.46 -10.06
N GLN A 21 1.35 11.72 -10.00
CA GLN A 21 0.64 11.94 -8.75
C GLN A 21 0.53 10.64 -7.94
N LEU A 22 0.22 9.52 -8.60
CA LEU A 22 0.16 8.21 -7.95
C LEU A 22 1.54 7.79 -7.44
N GLN A 23 2.60 8.00 -8.23
CA GLN A 23 3.96 7.73 -7.80
C GLN A 23 4.31 8.48 -6.50
N ARG A 24 4.09 9.81 -6.48
CA ARG A 24 4.39 10.63 -5.29
C ARG A 24 3.58 10.20 -4.06
N LEU A 25 2.32 9.81 -4.26
CA LEU A 25 1.49 9.32 -3.17
C LEU A 25 1.94 7.96 -2.69
N TYR A 26 2.31 7.06 -3.59
CA TYR A 26 2.89 5.76 -3.25
C TYR A 26 4.13 5.94 -2.38
N GLU A 27 5.14 6.65 -2.89
CA GLU A 27 6.39 6.94 -2.20
C GLU A 27 6.12 7.59 -0.83
N SER A 28 5.33 8.67 -0.79
CA SER A 28 5.04 9.36 0.46
C SER A 28 4.31 8.51 1.50
N ILE A 29 3.43 7.59 1.08
CA ILE A 29 2.66 6.73 2.00
C ILE A 29 3.55 5.58 2.51
N THR A 30 4.30 4.94 1.62
CA THR A 30 5.19 3.84 1.98
C THR A 30 6.34 4.32 2.86
N ASP A 31 6.94 5.47 2.52
CA ASP A 31 8.02 6.06 3.31
C ASP A 31 7.52 6.44 4.70
N ALA A 32 6.34 7.09 4.81
CA ALA A 32 5.78 7.44 6.12
C ALA A 32 5.50 6.22 7.00
N TYR A 33 5.01 5.11 6.42
CA TYR A 33 4.85 3.85 7.15
C TYR A 33 6.20 3.30 7.61
N HIS A 34 7.17 3.19 6.70
CA HIS A 34 8.48 2.60 7.00
C HIS A 34 9.28 3.44 8.00
N ASP A 35 9.21 4.77 7.92
CA ASP A 35 9.87 5.67 8.87
C ASP A 35 9.34 5.44 10.30
N VAL A 36 8.02 5.37 10.48
CA VAL A 36 7.41 5.15 11.80
C VAL A 36 7.69 3.73 12.31
N TYR A 37 7.52 2.72 11.45
CA TYR A 37 7.79 1.34 11.84
C TYR A 37 9.25 1.13 12.21
N ASN A 38 10.20 1.63 11.40
CA ASN A 38 11.64 1.49 11.66
C ASN A 38 12.06 2.25 12.92
N ARG A 39 11.50 3.44 13.18
CA ARG A 39 11.73 4.15 14.45
C ARG A 39 11.36 3.27 15.64
N TYR A 40 10.17 2.64 15.60
CA TYR A 40 9.75 1.77 16.69
C TYR A 40 10.56 0.48 16.79
N LEU A 41 10.97 -0.07 15.65
CA LEU A 41 11.86 -1.24 15.62
C LEU A 41 13.22 -0.92 16.26
N GLU A 42 13.78 0.26 16.00
CA GLU A 42 15.02 0.72 16.63
C GLU A 42 14.87 1.01 18.13
N GLU A 43 13.72 1.53 18.57
CA GLU A 43 13.47 1.89 19.97
C GLU A 43 13.18 0.68 20.86
N LEU A 44 12.49 -0.34 20.32
CA LEU A 44 11.97 -1.47 21.10
C LEU A 44 12.78 -2.76 20.92
N ASP A 45 13.55 -2.86 19.82
CA ASP A 45 14.34 -4.04 19.46
C ASP A 45 13.50 -5.34 19.40
N ASP A 46 12.20 -5.19 19.11
CA ASP A 46 11.22 -6.27 18.99
C ASP A 46 10.21 -5.93 17.88
N GLU A 47 10.07 -6.83 16.90
CA GLU A 47 9.22 -6.63 15.72
C GLU A 47 7.73 -6.59 16.05
N GLU A 48 7.29 -7.35 17.06
CA GLU A 48 5.88 -7.46 17.46
C GLU A 48 5.45 -6.19 18.20
N ASP A 49 6.25 -5.74 19.17
CA ASP A 49 5.98 -4.50 19.89
C ASP A 49 6.08 -3.27 18.95
N ALA A 50 7.04 -3.25 18.02
CA ALA A 50 7.16 -2.19 17.03
C ALA A 50 5.95 -2.13 16.09
N HIS A 51 5.46 -3.30 15.66
CA HIS A 51 4.22 -3.39 14.89
C HIS A 51 3.03 -2.84 15.68
N TYR A 52 2.85 -3.26 16.94
CA TYR A 52 1.75 -2.77 17.78
C TYR A 52 1.78 -1.25 17.99
N GLN A 53 2.96 -0.66 18.19
CA GLN A 53 3.08 0.80 18.32
C GLN A 53 2.78 1.54 17.02
N ALA A 54 3.29 1.06 15.88
CA ALA A 54 2.99 1.66 14.58
C ALA A 54 1.48 1.64 14.30
N VAL A 55 0.82 0.50 14.58
CA VAL A 55 -0.64 0.33 14.43
C VAL A 55 -1.40 1.29 15.36
N ALA A 56 -0.94 1.47 16.60
CA ALA A 56 -1.53 2.41 17.55
C ALA A 56 -1.47 3.87 17.06
N GLU A 57 -0.45 4.23 16.28
CA GLU A 57 -0.35 5.54 15.59
C GLU A 57 -1.11 5.62 14.26
N GLY A 58 -1.77 4.53 13.84
CA GLY A 58 -2.53 4.45 12.60
C GLY A 58 -1.70 4.14 11.37
N TYR A 59 -0.48 3.59 11.56
CA TYR A 59 0.41 3.10 10.53
C TYR A 59 0.42 1.58 10.50
N GLU A 60 -0.04 0.98 9.40
CA GLU A 60 -0.15 -0.46 9.30
C GLU A 60 0.06 -0.91 7.85
N MET A 61 0.74 -2.04 7.66
CA MET A 61 0.84 -2.73 6.37
C MET A 61 0.18 -4.11 6.51
N VAL A 62 -0.83 -4.38 5.68
CA VAL A 62 -1.58 -5.63 5.68
C VAL A 62 -1.51 -6.28 4.31
N ASN A 63 -1.20 -7.57 4.24
CA ASN A 63 -1.32 -8.37 3.02
C ASN A 63 -2.51 -9.31 3.16
N ASP A 64 -3.62 -9.03 2.49
CA ASP A 64 -4.80 -9.88 2.58
C ASP A 64 -5.71 -9.77 1.34
N TYR A 65 -6.65 -10.69 1.23
CA TYR A 65 -7.75 -10.60 0.27
C TYR A 65 -8.76 -9.56 0.72
N LYS A 66 -9.18 -8.70 -0.21
CA LYS A 66 -10.25 -7.72 0.03
C LYS A 66 -11.06 -7.46 -1.24
N ALA A 67 -12.29 -7.01 -1.06
CA ALA A 67 -13.13 -6.57 -2.16
C ALA A 67 -12.63 -5.23 -2.73
N ILE A 68 -12.23 -5.21 -4.00
CA ILE A 68 -11.85 -4.04 -4.77
C ILE A 68 -12.63 -4.09 -6.09
N ASN A 69 -13.44 -3.06 -6.37
CA ASN A 69 -14.25 -2.99 -7.60
C ASN A 69 -15.12 -4.24 -7.83
N ASP A 70 -15.79 -4.71 -6.77
CA ASP A 70 -16.63 -5.91 -6.74
C ASP A 70 -15.90 -7.24 -7.05
N GLN A 71 -14.57 -7.23 -7.03
CA GLN A 71 -13.73 -8.41 -7.20
C GLN A 71 -12.90 -8.66 -5.94
N GLU A 72 -12.64 -9.93 -5.63
CA GLU A 72 -11.75 -10.31 -4.54
C GLU A 72 -10.30 -10.23 -5.02
N GLU A 73 -9.56 -9.28 -4.47
CA GLU A 73 -8.17 -9.01 -4.85
C GLU A 73 -7.23 -9.27 -3.68
N PHE A 74 -6.09 -9.90 -3.94
CA PHE A 74 -5.03 -10.02 -2.94
C PHE A 74 -4.15 -8.77 -3.02
N ALA A 75 -4.30 -7.89 -2.02
CA ALA A 75 -3.68 -6.58 -2.01
C ALA A 75 -2.74 -6.41 -0.82
N THR A 76 -1.65 -5.70 -1.05
CA THR A 76 -0.91 -5.05 0.02
C THR A 76 -1.59 -3.71 0.30
N THR A 77 -2.04 -3.51 1.53
CA THR A 77 -2.69 -2.29 1.97
C THR A 77 -1.81 -1.57 2.98
N TYR A 78 -1.48 -0.31 2.70
CA TYR A 78 -0.82 0.60 3.65
C TYR A 78 -1.85 1.56 4.22
N TYR A 79 -1.94 1.59 5.53
CA TYR A 79 -2.72 2.55 6.29
C TYR A 79 -1.79 3.60 6.87
N THR A 80 -2.18 4.87 6.74
CA THR A 80 -1.59 6.01 7.46
C THR A 80 -2.74 6.83 8.06
N PRO A 81 -2.47 7.82 8.94
CA PRO A 81 -3.52 8.70 9.45
C PRO A 81 -4.31 9.45 8.36
N ALA A 82 -3.67 9.78 7.24
CA ALA A 82 -4.28 10.59 6.18
C ALA A 82 -4.76 9.77 4.98
N TYR A 83 -4.19 8.58 4.72
CA TYR A 83 -4.44 7.83 3.50
C TYR A 83 -4.58 6.32 3.74
N VAL A 84 -5.25 5.67 2.79
CA VAL A 84 -5.23 4.23 2.56
C VAL A 84 -4.72 4.00 1.15
N LEU A 85 -3.68 3.20 1.01
CA LEU A 85 -3.12 2.79 -0.26
C LEU A 85 -3.30 1.28 -0.43
N ASP A 86 -4.01 0.88 -1.46
CA ASP A 86 -4.10 -0.51 -1.91
C ASP A 86 -3.22 -0.68 -3.14
N ILE A 87 -2.38 -1.71 -3.16
CA ILE A 87 -1.63 -2.13 -4.35
C ILE A 87 -1.79 -3.64 -4.55
N TRP A 88 -2.13 -4.05 -5.76
CA TRP A 88 -2.35 -5.46 -6.10
C TRP A 88 -1.86 -5.76 -7.52
N TYR A 89 -1.63 -7.04 -7.80
CA TYR A 89 -1.11 -7.52 -9.08
C TYR A 89 -2.23 -7.68 -10.10
N GLU A 90 -1.92 -7.48 -11.38
CA GLU A 90 -2.82 -7.89 -12.46
C GLU A 90 -2.86 -9.42 -12.56
N ILE A 91 -4.01 -9.95 -12.95
CA ILE A 91 -4.20 -11.38 -13.21
C ILE A 91 -4.22 -11.58 -14.72
N ASP A 92 -3.30 -12.41 -15.22
CA ASP A 92 -3.27 -12.80 -16.62
C ASP A 92 -4.57 -13.56 -16.98
N PRO A 93 -5.34 -13.10 -17.97
CA PRO A 93 -6.67 -13.64 -18.25
C PRO A 93 -6.64 -15.08 -18.76
N ASP A 94 -5.56 -15.49 -19.44
CA ASP A 94 -5.44 -16.82 -20.06
C ASP A 94 -5.00 -17.88 -19.04
N THR A 95 -4.09 -17.51 -18.13
CA THR A 95 -3.46 -18.42 -17.17
C THR A 95 -4.03 -18.32 -15.76
N GLN A 96 -4.79 -17.25 -15.48
CA GLN A 96 -5.31 -16.92 -14.15
C GLN A 96 -4.20 -16.77 -13.09
N LYS A 97 -2.98 -16.41 -13.52
CA LYS A 97 -1.83 -16.20 -12.65
C LYS A 97 -1.57 -14.72 -12.42
N ARG A 98 -1.04 -14.39 -11.24
CA ARG A 98 -0.58 -13.03 -10.92
C ARG A 98 0.63 -12.66 -11.77
N MET A 99 0.59 -11.47 -12.35
CA MET A 99 1.70 -10.85 -13.06
C MET A 99 2.50 -10.02 -12.06
N TYR A 100 3.69 -10.47 -11.67
CA TYR A 100 4.47 -9.86 -10.59
C TYR A 100 5.24 -8.58 -10.99
N ASP A 101 5.09 -8.18 -12.24
CA ASP A 101 5.70 -7.02 -12.88
C ASP A 101 4.68 -5.93 -13.24
N GLN A 102 3.39 -6.13 -12.98
CA GLN A 102 2.38 -5.10 -13.17
C GLN A 102 1.15 -5.30 -12.33
N GLY A 103 0.38 -4.22 -12.17
CA GLY A 103 -0.88 -4.28 -11.47
C GLY A 103 -1.54 -2.94 -11.31
N PHE A 104 -2.33 -2.85 -10.26
CA PHE A 104 -3.20 -1.72 -9.99
C PHE A 104 -2.87 -1.11 -8.63
N ILE A 105 -3.15 0.19 -8.53
CA ILE A 105 -2.96 0.97 -7.33
C ILE A 105 -4.21 1.81 -7.09
N ARG A 106 -4.62 1.94 -5.83
CA ARG A 106 -5.70 2.82 -5.40
C ARG A 106 -5.30 3.55 -4.13
N VAL A 107 -5.45 4.87 -4.14
CA VAL A 107 -5.20 5.74 -2.99
C VAL A 107 -6.48 6.45 -2.61
N SER A 108 -6.89 6.29 -1.35
CA SER A 108 -8.05 6.95 -0.78
C SER A 108 -7.61 7.83 0.39
N SER A 109 -8.03 9.09 0.42
CA SER A 109 -7.87 9.93 1.61
C SER A 109 -8.80 9.44 2.70
N LYS A 110 -8.31 9.26 3.92
CA LYS A 110 -9.16 9.13 5.11
C LYS A 110 -9.75 10.52 5.36
N THR A 111 -10.99 10.75 4.94
CA THR A 111 -11.72 11.94 5.41
C THR A 111 -11.79 11.82 6.92
N SER A 112 -11.24 12.79 7.64
CA SER A 112 -11.47 12.93 9.08
C SER A 112 -12.98 13.09 9.26
N GLU A 113 -13.70 12.00 9.50
CA GLU A 113 -14.95 12.07 10.23
C GLU A 113 -14.54 12.51 11.64
N THR A 114 -14.55 13.82 11.85
CA THR A 114 -14.61 14.40 13.19
C THR A 114 -15.78 13.75 13.90
N ALA A 115 -15.46 12.88 14.86
CA ALA A 115 -16.39 12.38 15.87
C ALA A 115 -16.99 13.54 16.68
#